data_AF-A0A1Y1QCQ5-F1
#
_entry.id   AF-A0A1Y1QCQ5-F1
#
_cell.length_a   1.000
_cell.length_b   1.000
_cell.length_c   1.000
_cell.angle_alpha   90.00
_cell.angle_beta   90.00
_cell.angle_gamma   90.00
#
_symmetry.space_group_name_H-M   'P 1'
#
loop_
_entity.id
_entity.type
_entity.pdbx_description
1 polymer ?
#
loop_
_entity_poly.entity_id
_entity_poly.type
_entity_poly.pdbx_seq_one_letter_code
_entity_poly.pdbx_strand_id
1 'polypeptide(L)'
;MVSSGLWLNAALAESAPAKPQYCPARTAELNERDKEIAKVAWQYFENNIQPDTGLVNAVDNYPSTTMWDVGSSLAAFMAAEKLGMIPRDRFDRMTGKLLDTLQHLDLFNGEAPNKVYNTKTAQKVDYR
;
A
#
# COMPACT_ATOMS: atom_id res chain seq x y z
N MET A 1 34.09 35.40 38.30
CA MET A 1 33.19 36.09 37.35
C MET A 1 33.61 35.70 35.94
N VAL A 2 32.93 34.73 35.33
CA VAL A 2 32.93 34.55 33.87
C VAL A 2 31.51 34.16 33.49
N SER A 3 30.77 35.12 32.93
CA SER A 3 29.52 34.86 32.23
C SER A 3 29.24 36.06 31.33
N SER A 4 29.42 35.88 30.03
CA SER A 4 28.81 36.71 29.00
C SER A 4 28.40 35.77 27.87
N GLY A 5 27.14 35.35 27.92
CA GLY A 5 26.49 34.74 26.78
C GLY A 5 26.20 35.83 25.74
N LEU A 6 26.52 35.54 24.48
CA LEU A 6 25.90 36.21 23.35
C LEU A 6 25.24 35.13 22.50
N TRP A 7 23.91 35.12 22.59
CA TRP A 7 23.01 34.35 21.75
C TRP A 7 22.78 35.09 20.41
N LEU A 8 22.43 34.30 19.38
CA LEU A 8 21.88 34.67 18.06
C LEU A 8 22.84 35.26 17.01
N ASN A 9 23.34 34.38 16.12
CA ASN A 9 23.58 34.76 14.72
C ASN A 9 22.24 34.79 13.99
N ALA A 10 21.71 35.99 13.72
CA ALA A 10 20.55 36.24 12.87
C ALA A 10 20.91 36.08 11.37
N ALA A 11 21.38 34.90 10.97
CA ALA A 11 21.78 34.61 9.58
C ALA A 11 21.21 33.29 9.03
N LEU A 12 20.15 32.75 9.64
CA LEU A 12 19.44 31.56 9.15
C LEU A 12 17.94 31.83 9.05
N ALA A 13 17.55 32.76 8.17
CA ALA A 13 16.18 32.99 7.72
C ALA A 13 16.31 33.62 6.32
N GLU A 14 15.77 33.14 5.21
CA GLU A 14 14.81 32.08 4.89
C GLU A 14 15.23 31.55 3.50
N SER A 15 15.28 30.23 3.28
CA SER A 15 15.23 29.75 1.90
C SER A 15 13.80 29.93 1.39
N ALA A 16 13.62 30.77 0.38
CA ALA A 16 12.32 30.96 -0.27
C ALA A 16 11.65 29.60 -0.55
N PRO A 17 10.31 29.45 -0.37
CA PRO A 17 9.64 28.19 -0.65
C PRO A 17 9.90 27.84 -2.12
N ALA A 18 10.46 26.65 -2.36
CA ALA A 18 10.67 26.16 -3.71
C ALA A 18 9.32 26.18 -4.43
N LYS A 19 9.24 26.91 -5.55
CA LYS A 19 8.05 26.89 -6.40
C LYS A 19 7.77 25.43 -6.76
N PRO A 20 6.53 24.92 -6.62
CA PRO A 20 6.24 23.53 -6.96
C PRO A 20 6.63 23.30 -8.41
N GLN A 21 7.69 22.53 -8.61
CA GLN A 21 8.19 22.23 -9.94
C GLN A 21 7.17 21.30 -10.59
N TYR A 22 6.54 21.78 -11.67
CA TYR A 22 5.65 20.95 -12.46
C TYR A 22 6.48 19.80 -13.07
N CYS A 23 6.34 18.62 -12.48
CA CYS A 23 6.80 17.39 -13.09
C CYS A 23 5.70 16.95 -14.07
N PRO A 24 5.89 17.10 -15.40
CA PRO A 24 4.96 16.51 -16.35
C PRO A 24 4.86 15.01 -16.05
N ALA A 25 3.64 14.46 -16.13
CA ALA A 25 3.45 13.02 -16.02
C ALA A 25 4.41 12.33 -17.00
N ARG A 26 5.19 11.36 -16.52
CA ARG A 26 6.09 10.60 -17.38
C ARG A 26 5.24 9.81 -18.38
N THR A 27 5.31 10.19 -19.65
CA THR A 27 4.67 9.49 -20.78
C THR A 27 5.62 8.53 -21.50
N ALA A 28 6.86 8.41 -21.04
CA ALA A 28 7.85 7.49 -21.61
C ALA A 28 7.60 6.04 -21.15
N GLU A 29 8.01 5.08 -21.98
CA GLU A 29 8.05 3.67 -21.59
C GLU A 29 8.90 3.44 -20.34
N LEU A 30 8.58 2.38 -19.59
CA LEU A 30 9.34 1.99 -18.41
C LEU A 30 10.76 1.56 -18.80
N ASN A 31 11.75 2.22 -18.21
CA ASN A 31 13.15 1.78 -18.32
C ASN A 31 13.41 0.56 -17.42
N GLU A 32 14.59 -0.04 -17.56
CA GLU A 32 14.96 -1.24 -16.79
C GLU A 32 14.98 -1.02 -15.28
N ARG A 33 15.35 0.19 -14.81
CA ARG A 33 15.32 0.52 -13.39
C ARG A 33 13.89 0.52 -12.84
N ASP A 34 12.94 1.10 -13.59
CA ASP A 34 11.54 1.16 -13.17
C ASP A 34 10.92 -0.25 -13.13
N LYS A 35 11.25 -1.09 -14.12
CA LYS A 35 10.85 -2.51 -14.14
C LYS A 35 11.39 -3.28 -12.94
N GLU A 36 12.65 -3.05 -12.58
CA GLU A 36 13.26 -3.71 -11.42
C GLU A 36 12.60 -3.30 -10.10
N ILE A 37 12.35 -2.00 -9.92
CA ILE A 37 11.61 -1.49 -8.73
C ILE A 37 10.24 -2.15 -8.63
N ALA A 38 9.51 -2.22 -9.75
CA ALA A 38 8.19 -2.84 -9.78
C ALA A 38 8.25 -4.34 -9.41
N LYS A 39 9.28 -5.08 -9.86
CA LYS A 39 9.45 -6.50 -9.51
C LYS A 39 9.71 -6.68 -8.02
N VAL A 40 10.58 -5.86 -7.44
CA VAL A 40 10.88 -5.88 -6.00
C VAL A 40 9.63 -5.52 -5.18
N ALA A 41 8.87 -4.50 -5.60
CA ALA A 41 7.62 -4.15 -4.95
C ALA A 41 6.58 -5.29 -5.04
N TRP A 42 6.50 -5.97 -6.20
CA TRP A 42 5.58 -7.09 -6.40
C TRP A 42 5.84 -8.27 -5.45
N GLN A 43 7.09 -8.51 -5.06
CA GLN A 43 7.45 -9.57 -4.11
C GLN A 43 6.72 -9.42 -2.76
N TYR A 44 6.38 -8.19 -2.35
CA TYR A 44 5.57 -7.98 -1.15
C TYR A 44 4.22 -8.71 -1.24
N PHE A 45 3.53 -8.57 -2.37
CA PHE A 45 2.21 -9.16 -2.59
C PHE A 45 2.29 -10.69 -2.75
N GLU A 46 3.31 -11.19 -3.44
CA GLU A 46 3.60 -12.62 -3.53
C GLU A 46 3.77 -13.25 -2.15
N ASN A 47 4.49 -12.58 -1.25
CA ASN A 47 4.78 -13.11 0.07
C ASN A 47 3.61 -12.99 1.05
N ASN A 48 2.71 -12.03 0.83
CA ASN A 48 1.71 -11.63 1.83
C ASN A 48 0.26 -11.93 1.47
N ILE A 49 -0.02 -12.40 0.25
CA ILE A 49 -1.37 -12.83 -0.13
C ILE A 49 -1.74 -14.13 0.59
N GLN A 50 -2.95 -14.17 1.15
CA GLN A 50 -3.52 -15.36 1.78
C GLN A 50 -4.33 -16.15 0.74
N PRO A 51 -4.02 -17.42 0.47
CA PRO A 51 -4.66 -18.17 -0.62
C PRO A 51 -6.16 -18.41 -0.40
N ASP A 52 -6.58 -18.56 0.86
CA ASP A 52 -7.96 -18.91 1.19
C ASP A 52 -8.93 -17.73 1.12
N THR A 53 -8.43 -16.50 1.27
CA THR A 53 -9.23 -15.26 1.30
C THR A 53 -8.87 -14.30 0.16
N GLY A 54 -7.70 -14.45 -0.47
CA GLY A 54 -7.17 -13.48 -1.42
C GLY A 54 -6.78 -12.13 -0.78
N LEU A 55 -6.90 -11.98 0.54
CA LEU A 55 -6.49 -10.77 1.25
C LEU A 55 -4.96 -10.73 1.39
N VAL A 56 -4.40 -9.52 1.39
CA VAL A 56 -2.97 -9.28 1.56
C VAL A 56 -2.71 -8.65 2.92
N ASN A 57 -1.67 -9.12 3.61
CA ASN A 57 -1.24 -8.51 4.86
C ASN A 57 -0.83 -7.05 4.66
N ALA A 58 -1.27 -6.17 5.55
CA ALA A 58 -0.86 -4.76 5.58
C ALA A 58 0.60 -4.59 6.05
N VAL A 59 1.10 -5.56 6.83
CA VAL A 59 2.49 -5.64 7.26
C VAL A 59 2.99 -7.07 7.06
N ASP A 60 4.23 -7.21 6.60
CA ASP A 60 4.84 -8.51 6.35
C ASP A 60 4.76 -9.42 7.60
N ASN A 61 4.39 -10.69 7.39
CA ASN A 61 4.22 -11.69 8.46
C ASN A 61 3.18 -11.34 9.56
N TYR A 62 2.33 -10.34 9.35
CA TYR A 62 1.27 -9.96 10.29
C TYR A 62 -0.12 -10.08 9.64
N PRO A 63 -0.94 -11.08 9.98
CA PRO A 63 -2.15 -11.42 9.25
C PRO A 63 -3.31 -10.46 9.55
N SER A 64 -3.19 -9.23 9.07
CA SER A 64 -4.09 -8.12 9.34
C SER A 64 -4.19 -7.21 8.12
N THR A 65 -5.38 -6.67 7.85
CA THR A 65 -5.62 -5.74 6.75
C THR A 65 -6.76 -4.78 7.09
N THR A 66 -6.68 -3.56 6.57
CA THR A 66 -7.78 -2.60 6.56
C THR A 66 -8.38 -2.49 5.15
N MET A 67 -9.57 -1.90 5.02
CA MET A 67 -10.16 -1.66 3.69
C MET A 67 -9.30 -0.75 2.80
N TRP A 68 -8.49 0.13 3.40
CA TRP A 68 -7.50 0.93 2.67
C TRP A 68 -6.42 0.05 2.01
N ASP A 69 -5.91 -0.92 2.77
CA ASP A 69 -4.89 -1.86 2.28
C ASP A 69 -5.46 -2.81 1.22
N VAL A 70 -6.72 -3.23 1.38
CA VAL A 70 -7.44 -4.00 0.35
C VAL A 70 -7.56 -3.21 -0.96
N GLY A 71 -7.94 -1.93 -0.89
CA GLY A 71 -7.97 -1.07 -2.07
C GLY A 71 -6.61 -0.93 -2.73
N SER A 72 -5.56 -0.77 -1.92
CA SER A 72 -4.16 -0.72 -2.41
C SER A 72 -3.73 -2.04 -3.07
N SER A 73 -4.20 -3.18 -2.54
CA SER A 73 -3.93 -4.51 -3.10
C SER A 73 -4.58 -4.70 -4.47
N LEU A 74 -5.84 -4.27 -4.63
CA LEU A 74 -6.51 -4.29 -5.94
C LEU A 74 -5.79 -3.43 -6.97
N ALA A 75 -5.32 -2.24 -6.57
CA ALA A 75 -4.51 -1.38 -7.43
C ALA A 75 -3.19 -2.06 -7.83
N ALA A 76 -2.52 -2.73 -6.89
CA ALA A 76 -1.30 -3.47 -7.16
C ALA A 76 -1.52 -4.65 -8.11
N PHE A 77 -2.61 -5.42 -7.97
CA PHE A 77 -2.94 -6.52 -8.88
C PHE A 77 -3.18 -6.02 -10.30
N MET A 78 -3.94 -4.92 -10.46
CA MET A 78 -4.16 -4.30 -11.76
C MET A 78 -2.85 -3.80 -12.37
N ALA A 79 -2.00 -3.15 -11.57
CA ALA A 79 -0.70 -2.68 -12.02
C ALA A 79 0.17 -3.86 -12.48
N ALA A 80 0.27 -4.94 -11.70
CA ALA A 80 1.06 -6.10 -12.06
C ALA A 80 0.59 -6.76 -13.37
N GLU A 81 -0.72 -6.83 -13.62
CA GLU A 81 -1.26 -7.33 -14.90
C GLU A 81 -0.92 -6.38 -16.06
N LYS A 82 -1.14 -5.07 -15.88
CA LYS A 82 -0.88 -4.05 -16.89
C LYS A 82 0.60 -3.91 -17.24
N LEU A 83 1.47 -4.19 -16.28
CA LEU A 83 2.92 -4.23 -16.45
C LEU A 83 3.44 -5.57 -16.98
N GLY A 84 2.55 -6.54 -17.22
CA GLY A 84 2.92 -7.87 -17.73
C GLY A 84 3.67 -8.73 -16.72
N MET A 85 3.60 -8.42 -15.43
CA MET A 85 4.26 -9.19 -14.36
C MET A 85 3.51 -10.47 -14.03
N ILE A 86 2.20 -10.46 -14.17
CA ILE A 86 1.34 -11.62 -14.03
C ILE A 86 0.42 -11.77 -15.25
N PRO A 87 0.11 -13.00 -15.67
CA PRO A 87 -0.83 -13.22 -16.76
C PRO A 87 -2.27 -12.93 -16.31
N ARG A 88 -3.15 -12.67 -17.30
CA ARG A 88 -4.54 -12.25 -17.06
C ARG A 88 -5.34 -13.25 -16.22
N ASP A 89 -5.15 -14.55 -16.46
CA ASP A 89 -5.83 -15.61 -15.72
C ASP A 89 -5.45 -15.62 -14.23
N ARG A 90 -4.20 -15.29 -13.91
CA ARG A 90 -3.74 -15.17 -12.52
C ARG A 90 -4.36 -13.95 -11.85
N PHE A 91 -4.40 -12.82 -12.54
CA PHE A 91 -5.10 -11.62 -12.06
C PHE A 91 -6.58 -11.90 -11.79
N ASP A 92 -7.29 -12.55 -12.71
CA ASP A 92 -8.72 -12.86 -12.57
C ASP A 92 -8.97 -13.78 -11.37
N ARG A 93 -8.12 -14.80 -11.14
CA ARG A 93 -8.21 -15.66 -9.94
C ARG A 93 -7.98 -14.89 -8.64
N MET A 94 -6.92 -14.08 -8.57
CA MET A 94 -6.57 -13.33 -7.36
C MET A 94 -7.64 -12.31 -7.01
N THR A 95 -8.05 -11.49 -7.97
CA THR A 95 -9.10 -10.48 -7.78
C THR A 95 -10.44 -11.14 -7.48
N GLY A 96 -10.79 -12.23 -8.19
CA GLY A 96 -12.02 -12.97 -7.95
C GLY A 96 -12.11 -13.50 -6.52
N LYS A 97 -11.03 -14.12 -6.01
CA LYS A 97 -10.97 -14.65 -4.64
C LYS A 97 -11.08 -13.55 -3.57
N LEU A 98 -10.42 -12.42 -3.80
CA LEU A 98 -10.51 -11.26 -2.92
C LEU A 98 -11.96 -10.71 -2.90
N LEU A 99 -12.57 -10.50 -4.07
CA LEU A 99 -13.94 -9.97 -4.17
C LEU A 99 -14.98 -10.92 -3.58
N ASP A 100 -14.84 -12.23 -3.80
CA ASP A 100 -15.68 -13.26 -3.16
C ASP A 100 -15.59 -13.19 -1.64
N THR A 101 -14.38 -12.97 -1.09
CA THR A 101 -14.21 -12.76 0.35
C THR A 101 -14.89 -11.48 0.82
N LEU A 102 -14.75 -10.36 0.10
CA LEU A 102 -15.41 -9.10 0.44
C LEU A 102 -16.93 -9.21 0.45
N GLN A 103 -17.50 -9.96 -0.48
CA GLN A 103 -18.94 -10.21 -0.57
C GLN A 103 -19.51 -10.89 0.69
N HIS A 104 -18.69 -11.69 1.37
CA HIS A 104 -19.08 -12.50 2.53
C HIS A 104 -18.51 -11.98 3.86
N LEU A 105 -17.95 -10.77 3.90
CA LEU A 105 -17.41 -10.22 5.14
C LEU A 105 -18.50 -10.02 6.19
N ASP A 106 -18.20 -10.45 7.42
CA ASP A 106 -18.97 -10.03 8.59
C ASP A 106 -18.74 -8.53 8.84
N LEU A 107 -19.80 -7.75 8.69
CA LEU A 107 -19.75 -6.29 8.81
C LEU A 107 -19.89 -5.84 10.27
N PHE A 108 -19.38 -4.65 10.57
CA PHE A 108 -19.69 -3.98 11.82
C PHE A 108 -21.15 -3.52 11.79
N ASN A 109 -21.94 -3.94 12.79
CA ASN A 109 -23.39 -3.74 12.88
C ASN A 109 -24.20 -4.17 11.64
N GLY A 110 -23.64 -5.00 10.75
CA GLY A 110 -24.30 -5.36 9.49
C GLY A 110 -24.34 -4.23 8.44
N GLU A 111 -23.64 -3.12 8.65
CA GLU A 111 -23.77 -1.91 7.81
C GLU A 111 -22.50 -1.55 7.06
N ALA A 112 -21.35 -1.61 7.74
CA ALA A 112 -20.08 -1.14 7.19
C ALA A 112 -18.93 -2.10 7.51
N PRO A 113 -17.86 -2.10 6.71
CA PRO A 113 -16.67 -2.87 7.04
C PRO A 113 -16.13 -2.48 8.42
N ASN A 114 -15.64 -3.48 9.16
CA ASN A 114 -14.90 -3.25 10.39
C ASN A 114 -13.57 -2.53 10.09
N LYS A 115 -12.99 -1.91 11.12
CA LYS A 115 -11.70 -1.22 11.00
C LYS A 115 -10.59 -2.14 10.44
N VAL A 116 -10.57 -3.39 10.88
CA VAL A 116 -9.53 -4.37 10.59
C VAL A 116 -10.11 -5.77 10.44
N TYR A 117 -9.53 -6.56 9.55
CA TYR A 117 -9.82 -7.97 9.38
C TYR A 117 -8.54 -8.80 9.45
N ASN A 118 -8.66 -10.02 9.99
CA ASN A 118 -7.59 -11.00 9.91
C ASN A 118 -7.52 -11.53 8.48
N THR A 119 -6.36 -11.41 7.83
CA THR A 119 -6.25 -11.77 6.41
C THR A 119 -6.40 -13.25 6.16
N LYS A 120 -6.09 -14.12 7.12
CA LYS A 120 -6.19 -15.58 6.96
C LYS A 120 -7.63 -16.07 7.05
N THR A 121 -8.44 -15.44 7.89
CA THR A 121 -9.80 -15.92 8.20
C THR A 121 -10.92 -15.00 7.73
N ALA A 122 -10.59 -13.79 7.28
CA ALA A 122 -11.54 -12.72 6.96
C ALA A 122 -12.47 -12.33 8.14
N GLN A 123 -12.09 -12.67 9.38
CA GLN A 123 -12.85 -12.31 10.57
C GLN A 123 -12.45 -10.93 11.08
N LYS A 124 -13.43 -10.22 11.67
CA LYS A 124 -13.21 -8.94 12.36
C LYS A 124 -12.19 -9.12 13.49
N VAL A 125 -11.29 -8.15 13.64
CA VAL A 125 -10.33 -8.09 14.77
C VAL A 125 -10.52 -6.78 15.50
N ASP A 126 -10.36 -6.83 16.83
CA ASP A 126 -10.18 -5.67 17.68
C ASP A 126 -8.68 -5.47 17.98
N TYR A 127 -8.22 -4.22 18.03
CA TYR A 127 -6.94 -3.93 18.66
C TYR A 127 -7.18 -3.97 20.16
N ARG A 128 -6.71 -5.03 20.83
CA ARG A 128 -6.64 -5.09 22.29
C ARG A 128 -5.27 -4.67 22.77
#